data_AF-A0A921GY87-F1
#
_entry.id   AF-A0A921GY87-F1
#
_cell.length_a   1.000
_cell.length_b   1.000
_cell.length_c   1.000
_cell.angle_alpha   90.00
_cell.angle_beta   90.00
_cell.angle_gamma   90.00
#
_symmetry.space_group_name_H-M   'P 1'
#
loop_
_entity.id
_entity.type
_entity.pdbx_description
1 polymer ?
#
loop_
_entity_poly.entity_id
_entity_poly.type
_entity_poly.pdbx_seq_one_letter_code
_entity_poly.pdbx_strand_id
1 'polypeptide(L)'
;MNRDVTGLVEPLPTAKNDIIYFETEDDKDTDIASELKDLNDSQKIKQIEQVLANFKYSSKKPLSNKVKNFKKSVKEWEESNPGDIHTYEWYEGYSYEQKPKFMDNISSKEMPRLYRILDEIYLVLDQLGEEVKDDFTVIIGGKDEAPFDVLELKDRVKHEITKEEQKDLDEYEIDLKIRPYSAFKPRIRKYDHPYNGKLKIEFKDYPYHAYVKDTNKGQLEDKISEIIINFYTRGAS
;
A
#
# COMPACT_ATOMS: atom_id res chain seq x y z
N MET A 1 -4.55 48.75 -29.52
CA MET A 1 -3.79 48.72 -28.26
C MET A 1 -3.88 47.30 -27.72
N ASN A 2 -2.87 46.48 -27.99
CA ASN A 2 -2.76 45.15 -27.39
C ASN A 2 -2.24 45.32 -25.97
N ARG A 3 -3.02 44.92 -24.97
CA ARG A 3 -2.53 44.81 -23.59
C ARG A 3 -1.75 43.51 -23.51
N ASP A 4 -0.45 43.66 -23.34
CA ASP A 4 0.45 42.58 -22.97
C ASP A 4 0.01 42.03 -21.61
N VAL A 5 -0.31 40.74 -21.55
CA VAL A 5 -0.78 40.05 -20.33
C VAL A 5 0.22 39.00 -19.85
N THR A 6 1.45 39.00 -20.39
CA THR A 6 2.47 38.00 -20.01
C THR A 6 3.20 38.30 -18.69
N GLY A 7 2.59 39.09 -17.79
CA GLY A 7 3.29 39.67 -16.65
C GLY A 7 2.72 39.45 -15.25
N LEU A 8 1.58 38.77 -15.05
CA LEU A 8 0.97 38.67 -13.71
C LEU A 8 0.17 37.37 -13.49
N VAL A 9 0.86 36.24 -13.43
CA VAL A 9 0.47 35.15 -12.52
C VAL A 9 1.77 34.59 -11.96
N GLU A 10 2.24 35.13 -10.84
CA GLU A 10 3.21 34.39 -10.04
C GLU A 10 2.55 33.05 -9.67
N PRO A 11 3.23 31.91 -9.85
CA PRO A 11 2.67 30.63 -9.43
C PRO A 11 2.34 30.70 -7.94
N LEU A 12 1.13 30.25 -7.58
CA LEU A 12 0.73 30.13 -6.18
C LEU A 12 1.83 29.33 -5.45
N PRO A 13 2.29 29.80 -4.27
CA PRO A 13 3.33 29.09 -3.53
C PRO A 13 2.85 27.67 -3.25
N THR A 14 3.57 26.68 -3.77
CA THR A 14 3.38 25.28 -3.43
C THR A 14 3.57 25.15 -1.93
N ALA A 15 2.55 24.67 -1.21
CA ALA A 15 2.73 24.31 0.18
C ALA A 15 3.93 23.35 0.28
N LYS A 16 4.93 23.70 1.08
CA LYS A 16 5.91 22.69 1.50
C LYS A 16 5.09 21.65 2.26
N ASN A 17 4.94 20.45 1.70
CA ASN A 17 4.38 19.35 2.47
C ASN A 17 5.29 19.17 3.68
N ASP A 18 4.75 19.33 4.89
CA ASP A 18 5.46 19.00 6.14
C ASP A 18 5.76 17.50 6.24
N ILE A 19 5.22 16.70 5.31
CA ILE A 19 5.42 15.27 5.16
C ILE A 19 6.72 14.95 4.43
N ILE A 20 7.59 14.17 5.07
CA ILE A 20 8.86 13.71 4.52
C ILE A 20 8.71 12.25 4.06
N TYR A 21 8.95 12.02 2.77
CA TYR A 21 8.93 10.69 2.15
C TYR A 21 10.33 10.09 2.03
N PHE A 22 10.49 8.84 2.44
CA PHE A 22 11.70 8.04 2.23
C PHE A 22 11.42 6.92 1.24
N GLU A 23 12.14 6.90 0.10
CA GLU A 23 12.06 5.82 -0.89
C GLU A 23 13.12 4.75 -0.61
N THR A 24 12.84 3.50 -0.98
CA THR A 24 13.82 2.42 -0.93
C THR A 24 14.91 2.59 -1.98
N GLU A 25 16.15 2.36 -1.59
CA GLU A 25 17.27 2.20 -2.52
C GLU A 25 17.58 0.72 -2.73
N ASP A 26 17.70 0.29 -4.00
CA ASP A 26 17.79 -1.14 -4.35
C ASP A 26 19.13 -1.82 -3.96
N ASP A 27 20.14 -1.07 -3.53
CA ASP A 27 21.51 -1.56 -3.27
C ASP A 27 22.14 -0.92 -2.00
N LYS A 28 21.33 -0.61 -0.98
CA LYS A 28 21.81 0.05 0.24
C LYS A 28 22.44 -0.98 1.19
N ASP A 29 23.74 -0.83 1.45
CA ASP A 29 24.41 -1.51 2.56
C ASP A 29 23.98 -0.83 3.87
N THR A 30 22.92 -1.36 4.48
CA THR A 30 22.22 -0.68 5.58
C THR A 30 22.97 -0.89 6.88
N ASP A 31 23.66 0.16 7.36
CA ASP A 31 24.15 0.23 8.74
C ASP A 31 22.96 0.42 9.69
N ILE A 32 22.45 -0.71 10.20
CA ILE A 32 21.27 -0.79 11.08
C ILE A 32 21.42 0.15 12.29
N ALA A 33 22.61 0.22 12.89
CA ALA A 33 22.85 1.08 14.04
C ALA A 33 22.71 2.56 13.69
N SER A 34 23.10 2.95 12.48
CA SER A 34 22.95 4.32 11.99
C SER A 34 21.49 4.70 11.70
N GLU A 35 20.70 3.78 11.14
CA GLU A 35 19.28 3.97 10.84
C GLU A 35 18.44 4.04 12.12
N LEU A 36 18.78 3.21 13.11
CA LEU A 36 18.05 3.10 14.37
C LEU A 36 18.63 3.96 15.50
N LYS A 37 19.51 4.92 15.19
CA LYS A 37 20.14 5.80 16.19
C LYS A 37 19.11 6.54 17.08
N ASP A 38 17.94 6.83 16.52
CA ASP A 38 16.88 7.60 17.20
C ASP A 38 16.06 6.73 18.17
N LEU A 39 16.17 5.38 18.10
CA LEU A 39 15.52 4.46 19.05
C LEU A 39 16.09 4.59 20.47
N ASN A 40 17.32 5.11 20.60
CA ASN A 40 18.04 5.33 21.87
C ASN A 40 18.07 4.11 22.84
N ASP A 41 17.97 2.90 22.30
CA ASP A 41 18.08 1.63 23.04
C ASP A 41 19.14 0.74 22.38
N SER A 42 20.39 0.85 22.86
CA SER A 42 21.52 0.09 22.32
C SER A 42 21.36 -1.44 22.48
N GLN A 43 20.63 -1.91 23.50
CA GLN A 43 20.41 -3.34 23.68
C GLN A 43 19.42 -3.84 22.64
N LYS A 44 18.33 -3.10 22.41
CA LYS A 44 17.35 -3.43 21.37
C LYS A 44 17.95 -3.37 19.98
N ILE A 45 18.76 -2.36 19.65
CA ILE A 45 19.46 -2.26 18.36
C ILE A 45 20.32 -3.52 18.11
N LYS A 46 21.13 -3.94 19.09
CA LYS A 46 21.93 -5.17 18.98
C LYS A 46 21.09 -6.42 18.82
N GLN A 47 19.94 -6.49 19.49
CA GLN A 47 19.00 -7.60 19.32
C GLN A 47 18.45 -7.63 17.89
N ILE A 48 18.05 -6.47 17.34
CA ILE A 48 17.56 -6.34 15.96
C ILE A 48 18.65 -6.78 14.98
N GLU A 49 19.88 -6.30 15.12
CA GLU A 49 21.03 -6.71 14.29
C GLU A 49 21.23 -8.22 14.30
N GLN A 50 21.21 -8.85 15.49
CA GLN A 50 21.42 -10.28 15.63
C GLN A 50 20.29 -11.11 15.01
N VAL A 51 19.04 -10.69 15.19
CA VAL A 51 17.88 -11.38 14.59
C VAL A 51 17.92 -11.27 13.07
N LEU A 52 18.15 -10.07 12.53
CA LEU A 52 18.19 -9.85 11.09
C LEU A 52 19.40 -10.51 10.41
N ALA A 53 20.56 -10.55 11.06
CA ALA A 53 21.73 -11.26 10.53
C ALA A 53 21.51 -12.78 10.39
N ASN A 54 20.66 -13.36 11.24
CA ASN A 54 20.30 -14.77 11.20
C ASN A 54 19.05 -15.07 10.37
N PHE A 55 18.32 -14.04 9.95
CA PHE A 55 17.12 -14.18 9.16
C PHE A 55 17.42 -14.77 7.78
N LYS A 56 16.63 -15.77 7.39
CA LYS A 56 16.68 -16.38 6.06
C LYS A 56 15.26 -16.64 5.58
N TYR A 57 14.87 -15.90 4.55
CA TYR A 57 13.60 -16.09 3.87
C TYR A 57 13.46 -17.53 3.38
N SER A 58 12.29 -18.14 3.58
CA SER A 58 12.02 -19.47 3.06
C SER A 58 10.54 -19.70 2.77
N SER A 59 10.18 -19.56 1.49
CA SER A 59 8.83 -19.83 0.96
C SER A 59 8.28 -21.25 1.21
N LYS A 60 9.14 -22.22 1.55
CA LYS A 60 8.76 -23.61 1.82
C LYS A 60 8.25 -23.88 3.24
N LYS A 61 8.50 -22.97 4.19
CA LYS A 61 8.06 -23.16 5.58
C LYS A 61 6.52 -23.13 5.65
N PRO A 62 5.88 -23.89 6.56
CA PRO A 62 4.46 -23.73 6.81
C PRO A 62 4.18 -22.36 7.44
N LEU A 63 3.05 -21.74 7.09
CA LEU A 63 2.62 -20.47 7.70
C LEU A 63 2.45 -20.61 9.22
N SER A 64 2.77 -19.56 9.95
CA SER A 64 2.47 -19.43 11.38
C SER A 64 0.96 -19.50 11.65
N ASN A 65 0.60 -19.79 12.90
CA ASN A 65 -0.82 -19.76 13.31
C ASN A 65 -1.41 -18.35 13.18
N LYS A 66 -0.61 -17.30 13.40
CA LYS A 66 -1.03 -15.91 13.23
C LYS A 66 -1.53 -15.64 11.81
N VAL A 67 -0.72 -15.96 10.81
CA VAL A 67 -1.12 -15.78 9.40
C VAL A 67 -2.23 -16.74 8.99
N LYS A 68 -2.24 -17.98 9.48
CA LYS A 68 -3.35 -18.92 9.20
C LYS A 68 -4.69 -18.39 9.69
N ASN A 69 -4.73 -17.80 10.87
CA ASN A 69 -5.93 -17.20 11.44
C ASN A 69 -6.40 -15.99 10.61
N PHE A 70 -5.48 -15.12 10.22
CA PHE A 70 -5.81 -14.00 9.33
C PHE A 70 -6.26 -14.45 7.94
N LYS A 71 -5.60 -15.44 7.34
CA LYS A 71 -6.05 -16.05 6.08
C LYS A 71 -7.46 -16.63 6.21
N LYS A 72 -7.77 -17.22 7.37
CA LYS A 72 -9.11 -17.74 7.67
C LYS A 72 -10.13 -16.61 7.78
N SER A 73 -9.82 -15.51 8.46
CA SER A 73 -10.74 -14.37 8.58
C SER A 73 -11.02 -13.70 7.23
N VAL A 74 -10.00 -13.58 6.36
CA VAL A 74 -10.19 -13.13 4.96
C VAL A 74 -11.20 -14.03 4.25
N LYS A 75 -11.01 -15.34 4.31
CA LYS A 75 -11.89 -16.30 3.63
C LYS A 75 -13.32 -16.25 4.18
N GLU A 76 -13.49 -16.21 5.49
CA GLU A 76 -14.79 -16.11 6.15
C GLU A 76 -15.52 -14.81 5.75
N TRP A 77 -14.76 -13.72 5.63
CA TRP A 77 -15.29 -12.44 5.17
C TRP A 77 -15.73 -12.49 3.70
N GLU A 78 -14.92 -13.06 2.80
CA GLU A 78 -15.27 -13.24 1.38
C GLU A 78 -16.51 -14.13 1.19
N GLU A 79 -16.64 -15.19 1.98
CA GLU A 79 -17.81 -16.09 1.98
C GLU A 79 -19.08 -15.41 2.50
N SER A 80 -18.94 -14.51 3.48
CA SER A 80 -20.06 -13.77 4.08
C SER A 80 -20.48 -12.55 3.25
N ASN A 81 -19.57 -12.03 2.41
CA ASN A 81 -19.77 -10.83 1.60
C ASN A 81 -19.57 -11.11 0.09
N PRO A 82 -20.32 -12.05 -0.53
CA PRO A 82 -20.12 -12.46 -1.93
C PRO A 82 -20.48 -11.37 -2.96
N GLY A 83 -21.10 -10.28 -2.50
CA GLY A 83 -21.51 -9.12 -3.30
C GLY A 83 -20.64 -7.88 -3.08
N ASP A 84 -19.54 -7.98 -2.31
CA ASP A 84 -18.54 -6.91 -2.26
C ASP A 84 -17.75 -6.88 -3.57
N ILE A 85 -18.44 -6.40 -4.60
CA ILE A 85 -17.82 -5.78 -5.76
C ILE A 85 -17.27 -4.48 -5.20
N HIS A 86 -15.99 -4.13 -5.42
CA HIS A 86 -15.34 -2.89 -4.97
C HIS A 86 -16.08 -1.59 -5.39
N THR A 87 -17.30 -1.39 -4.92
CA THR A 87 -18.25 -0.39 -5.39
C THR A 87 -18.03 0.86 -4.58
N TYR A 88 -17.32 1.80 -5.23
CA TYR A 88 -17.26 3.23 -4.94
C TYR A 88 -17.15 3.65 -3.46
N GLU A 89 -16.03 4.28 -3.12
CA GLU A 89 -15.63 4.88 -1.82
C GLU A 89 -16.74 5.65 -1.05
N TRP A 90 -17.83 6.09 -1.69
CA TRP A 90 -18.89 6.87 -1.04
C TRP A 90 -19.92 6.04 -0.26
N TYR A 91 -19.87 4.70 -0.31
CA TYR A 91 -20.76 3.81 0.44
C TYR A 91 -20.12 3.13 1.67
N GLU A 92 -18.86 3.43 1.99
CA GLU A 92 -18.13 2.77 3.09
C GLU A 92 -18.62 3.12 4.50
N GLY A 93 -19.53 4.10 4.63
CA GLY A 93 -19.97 4.62 5.92
C GLY A 93 -20.88 3.72 6.78
N TYR A 94 -21.30 2.54 6.29
CA TYR A 94 -22.38 1.76 6.93
C TYR A 94 -22.16 0.24 7.02
N SER A 95 -20.96 -0.29 6.79
CA SER A 95 -20.66 -1.69 7.16
C SER A 95 -20.13 -1.77 8.59
N TYR A 96 -20.87 -2.42 9.49
CA TYR A 96 -20.41 -2.70 10.86
C TYR A 96 -19.37 -3.84 10.92
N GLU A 97 -19.27 -4.66 9.86
CA GLU A 97 -18.24 -5.70 9.77
C GLU A 97 -16.97 -5.10 9.18
N GLN A 98 -15.93 -5.02 10.02
CA GLN A 98 -14.63 -4.54 9.59
C GLN A 98 -14.01 -5.56 8.64
N LYS A 99 -13.95 -5.19 7.36
CA LYS A 99 -13.21 -5.92 6.34
C LYS A 99 -11.78 -6.15 6.81
N PRO A 100 -11.23 -7.37 6.72
CA PRO A 100 -9.86 -7.64 7.10
C PRO A 100 -8.88 -6.68 6.41
N LYS A 101 -7.87 -6.25 7.15
CA LYS A 101 -6.87 -5.29 6.70
C LYS A 101 -6.24 -5.72 5.36
N PHE A 102 -5.83 -4.74 4.54
CA PHE A 102 -5.18 -4.91 3.24
C PHE A 102 -6.04 -5.45 2.08
N MET A 103 -7.24 -5.99 2.34
CA MET A 103 -8.06 -6.64 1.28
C MET A 103 -8.46 -5.72 0.13
N ASP A 104 -8.69 -4.42 0.38
CA ASP A 104 -9.04 -3.47 -0.69
C ASP A 104 -7.87 -3.11 -1.61
N ASN A 105 -6.66 -3.26 -1.08
CA ASN A 105 -5.44 -2.76 -1.71
C ASN A 105 -4.70 -3.84 -2.51
N ILE A 106 -5.13 -5.10 -2.44
CA ILE A 106 -4.44 -6.27 -2.99
C ILE A 106 -5.41 -7.11 -3.81
N SER A 107 -5.00 -7.53 -5.01
CA SER A 107 -5.81 -8.45 -5.81
C SER A 107 -5.82 -9.86 -5.19
N SER A 108 -6.91 -10.61 -5.39
CA SER A 108 -7.01 -12.01 -4.93
C SER A 108 -5.85 -12.89 -5.43
N LYS A 109 -5.22 -12.51 -6.56
CA LYS A 109 -4.07 -13.20 -7.14
C LYS A 109 -2.82 -13.08 -6.26
N GLU A 110 -2.58 -11.93 -5.65
CA GLU A 110 -1.38 -11.65 -4.84
C GLU A 110 -1.58 -11.92 -3.34
N MET A 111 -2.80 -12.21 -2.88
CA MET A 111 -3.08 -12.60 -1.48
C MET A 111 -2.18 -13.74 -0.96
N PRO A 112 -1.89 -14.82 -1.72
CA PRO A 112 -0.96 -15.87 -1.28
C PRO A 112 0.45 -15.34 -0.97
N ARG A 113 0.92 -14.36 -1.74
CA ARG A 113 2.23 -13.73 -1.57
C ARG A 113 2.23 -12.78 -0.38
N LEU A 114 1.17 -11.97 -0.21
CA LEU A 114 0.95 -11.16 0.97
C LEU A 114 1.07 -11.99 2.26
N TYR A 115 0.39 -13.14 2.33
CA TYR A 115 0.46 -14.01 3.51
C TYR A 115 1.89 -14.46 3.83
N ARG A 116 2.73 -14.68 2.82
CA ARG A 116 4.14 -15.05 3.03
C ARG A 116 4.95 -13.91 3.58
N ILE A 117 4.78 -12.70 3.04
CA ILE A 117 5.47 -11.51 3.52
C ILE A 117 5.06 -11.19 4.96
N LEU A 118 3.76 -11.23 5.26
CA LEU A 118 3.23 -11.03 6.61
C LEU A 118 3.75 -12.09 7.60
N ASP A 119 3.93 -13.35 7.17
CA ASP A 119 4.48 -14.41 8.01
C ASP A 119 5.92 -14.12 8.43
N GLU A 120 6.76 -13.71 7.49
CA GLU A 120 8.17 -13.43 7.75
C GLU A 120 8.32 -12.16 8.62
N ILE A 121 7.50 -11.13 8.36
CA ILE A 121 7.44 -9.94 9.23
C ILE A 121 7.03 -10.35 10.66
N TYR A 122 5.95 -11.13 10.79
CA TYR A 122 5.46 -11.59 12.09
C TYR A 122 6.52 -12.40 12.84
N LEU A 123 7.17 -13.37 12.18
CA LEU A 123 8.17 -14.22 12.84
C LEU A 123 9.37 -13.42 13.34
N VAL A 124 9.82 -12.40 12.60
CA VAL A 124 10.89 -11.52 13.05
C VAL A 124 10.45 -10.66 14.23
N LEU A 125 9.27 -10.05 14.16
CA LEU A 125 8.72 -9.23 15.26
C LEU A 125 8.48 -10.05 16.53
N ASP A 126 7.96 -11.27 16.41
CA ASP A 126 7.74 -12.22 17.52
C ASP A 126 9.08 -12.60 18.18
N GLN A 127 10.13 -12.86 17.38
CA GLN A 127 11.48 -13.11 17.89
C GLN A 127 12.11 -11.89 18.59
N LEU A 128 11.74 -10.68 18.17
CA LEU A 128 12.13 -9.42 18.81
C LEU A 128 11.31 -9.12 20.07
N GLY A 129 10.25 -9.89 20.35
CA GLY A 129 9.36 -9.71 21.49
C GLY A 129 8.32 -8.60 21.29
N GLU A 130 8.04 -8.22 20.05
CA GLU A 130 6.96 -7.27 19.73
C GLU A 130 5.61 -7.98 19.66
N GLU A 131 4.54 -7.24 19.91
CA GLU A 131 3.19 -7.77 19.86
C GLU A 131 2.58 -7.54 18.46
N VAL A 132 2.01 -8.61 17.89
CA VAL A 132 1.24 -8.54 16.64
C VAL A 132 -0.16 -9.08 16.90
N LYS A 133 -1.16 -8.20 16.85
CA LYS A 133 -2.59 -8.53 16.99
C LYS A 133 -3.08 -9.38 15.81
N ASP A 134 -4.26 -9.99 15.95
CA ASP A 134 -4.80 -10.91 14.93
C ASP A 134 -5.20 -10.22 13.61
N ASP A 135 -5.44 -8.91 13.65
CA ASP A 135 -5.67 -8.03 12.50
C ASP A 135 -4.37 -7.50 11.86
N PHE A 136 -3.21 -8.01 12.28
CA PHE A 136 -1.88 -7.53 11.91
C PHE A 136 -1.54 -6.10 12.36
N THR A 137 -2.24 -5.58 13.37
CA THR A 137 -1.77 -4.37 14.08
C THR A 137 -0.52 -4.72 14.88
N VAL A 138 0.56 -3.98 14.67
CA VAL A 138 1.87 -4.18 15.30
C VAL A 138 2.03 -3.17 16.42
N ILE A 139 2.39 -3.64 17.62
CA ILE A 139 2.72 -2.80 18.77
C ILE A 139 4.22 -2.95 19.05
N ILE A 140 4.93 -1.82 18.99
CA ILE A 140 6.37 -1.75 19.27
C ILE A 140 6.59 -1.34 20.73
N GLY A 141 7.47 -2.06 21.44
CA GLY A 141 7.84 -1.75 22.82
C GLY A 141 6.68 -1.82 23.83
N GLY A 142 5.57 -2.45 23.46
CA GLY A 142 4.36 -2.56 24.28
C GLY A 142 3.58 -1.25 24.47
N LYS A 143 3.80 -0.24 23.61
CA LYS A 143 3.18 1.08 23.75
C LYS A 143 2.56 1.57 22.45
N ASP A 144 3.38 1.69 21.41
CA ASP A 144 3.01 2.43 20.22
C ASP A 144 2.56 1.47 19.12
N GLU A 145 1.35 1.70 18.60
CA GLU A 145 0.91 1.03 17.39
C GLU A 145 1.70 1.60 16.21
N ALA A 146 2.36 0.73 15.45
CA ALA A 146 3.09 1.11 14.25
C ALA A 146 2.16 1.06 13.04
N PRO A 147 1.66 2.21 12.52
CA PRO A 147 0.72 2.23 11.43
C PRO A 147 1.41 1.85 10.12
N PHE A 148 0.95 0.76 9.49
CA PHE A 148 1.39 0.37 8.16
C PHE A 148 0.26 -0.19 7.31
N ASP A 149 0.44 -0.14 6.00
CA ASP A 149 -0.46 -0.64 4.97
C ASP A 149 0.31 -1.43 3.90
N VAL A 150 -0.37 -2.31 3.17
CA VAL A 150 0.21 -3.06 2.05
C VAL A 150 -0.67 -2.87 0.83
N LEU A 151 -0.05 -2.48 -0.28
CA LEU A 151 -0.72 -2.13 -1.53
C LEU A 151 -0.11 -2.86 -2.71
N GLU A 152 -0.95 -3.28 -3.65
CA GLU A 152 -0.54 -3.73 -4.97
C GLU A 152 -0.55 -2.53 -5.93
N LEU A 153 0.58 -2.30 -6.59
CA LEU A 153 0.73 -1.23 -7.55
C LEU A 153 -0.13 -1.52 -8.79
N LYS A 154 -0.56 -0.43 -9.43
CA LYS A 154 -1.36 -0.47 -10.64
C LYS A 154 -0.56 0.12 -11.80
N ASP A 155 -0.65 -0.52 -12.95
CA ASP A 155 -0.13 0.09 -14.17
C ASP A 155 -1.07 1.20 -14.65
N ARG A 156 -0.60 2.02 -15.57
CA ARG A 156 -1.44 2.98 -16.28
C ARG A 156 -1.42 2.61 -17.75
N VAL A 157 -2.44 1.90 -18.19
CA VAL A 157 -2.56 1.45 -19.59
C VAL A 157 -3.62 2.26 -20.31
N LYS A 158 -3.44 2.51 -21.61
CA LYS A 158 -4.45 3.23 -22.40
C LYS A 158 -5.73 2.42 -22.43
N HIS A 159 -6.85 3.04 -22.11
CA HIS A 159 -8.13 2.36 -22.12
C HIS A 159 -8.55 1.97 -23.54
N GLU A 160 -8.99 0.72 -23.71
CA GLU A 160 -9.59 0.22 -24.94
C GLU A 160 -11.11 0.39 -24.88
N ILE A 161 -11.67 1.14 -25.82
CA ILE A 161 -13.11 1.42 -25.90
C ILE A 161 -13.89 0.11 -25.97
N THR A 162 -14.80 -0.08 -25.03
CA THR A 162 -15.68 -1.25 -25.00
C THR A 162 -16.79 -1.15 -26.04
N LYS A 163 -17.45 -2.27 -26.34
CA LYS A 163 -18.61 -2.29 -27.26
C LYS A 163 -19.78 -1.44 -26.76
N GLU A 164 -19.92 -1.30 -25.45
CA GLU A 164 -20.97 -0.49 -24.83
C GLU A 164 -20.63 1.00 -24.95
N GLU A 165 -19.41 1.40 -24.59
CA GLU A 165 -18.95 2.77 -24.78
C GLU A 165 -18.94 3.21 -26.24
N GLN A 166 -18.69 2.29 -27.18
CA GLN A 166 -18.83 2.58 -28.60
C GLN A 166 -20.29 2.86 -28.99
N LYS A 167 -21.25 2.11 -28.44
CA LYS A 167 -22.68 2.41 -28.68
C LYS A 167 -23.07 3.76 -28.08
N ASP A 168 -22.60 4.08 -26.89
CA ASP A 168 -22.85 5.38 -26.26
C ASP A 168 -22.30 6.54 -27.11
N LEU A 169 -21.13 6.34 -27.74
CA LEU A 169 -20.56 7.31 -28.68
C LEU A 169 -21.41 7.45 -29.95
N ASP A 170 -21.84 6.33 -30.53
CA ASP A 170 -22.68 6.32 -31.73
C ASP A 170 -24.03 7.01 -31.47
N GLU A 171 -24.66 6.74 -30.32
CA GLU A 171 -25.88 7.40 -29.86
C GLU A 171 -25.67 8.90 -29.64
N TYR A 172 -24.55 9.29 -29.03
CA TYR A 172 -24.18 10.70 -28.88
C TYR A 172 -24.03 11.40 -30.24
N GLU A 173 -23.45 10.76 -31.26
CA GLU A 173 -23.34 11.34 -32.59
C GLU A 173 -24.70 11.53 -33.28
N ILE A 174 -25.63 10.59 -33.08
CA ILE A 174 -27.01 10.71 -33.57
C ILE A 174 -27.72 11.88 -32.87
N ASP A 175 -27.62 11.95 -31.55
CA ASP A 175 -28.26 12.99 -30.75
C ASP A 175 -27.68 14.38 -31.03
N LEU A 176 -26.38 14.49 -31.31
CA LEU A 176 -25.75 15.74 -31.71
C LEU A 176 -26.35 16.29 -33.03
N LYS A 177 -26.79 15.40 -33.93
CA LYS A 177 -27.44 15.78 -35.20
C LYS A 177 -28.92 16.15 -35.04
N ILE A 178 -29.64 15.46 -34.16
CA ILE A 178 -31.10 15.60 -34.02
C ILE A 178 -31.46 16.65 -32.95
N ARG A 179 -30.72 16.69 -31.84
CA ARG A 179 -30.98 17.53 -30.66
C ARG A 179 -29.66 18.06 -30.05
N PRO A 180 -28.92 18.94 -30.77
CA PRO A 180 -27.58 19.37 -30.37
C PRO A 180 -27.52 20.04 -28.99
N TYR A 181 -28.58 20.74 -28.57
CA TYR A 181 -28.63 21.43 -27.27
C TYR A 181 -28.80 20.50 -26.07
N SER A 182 -29.11 19.21 -26.29
CA SER A 182 -29.33 18.22 -25.23
C SER A 182 -28.43 16.99 -25.35
N ALA A 183 -27.57 16.93 -26.36
CA ALA A 183 -26.63 15.83 -26.56
C ALA A 183 -25.51 15.88 -25.51
N PHE A 184 -25.44 14.85 -24.66
CA PHE A 184 -24.39 14.72 -23.64
C PHE A 184 -23.32 13.75 -24.10
N LYS A 185 -22.06 14.20 -24.11
CA LYS A 185 -20.94 13.34 -24.49
C LYS A 185 -20.66 12.31 -23.38
N PRO A 186 -20.63 11.00 -23.70
CA PRO A 186 -20.33 9.98 -22.70
C PRO A 186 -18.93 10.19 -22.10
N ARG A 187 -18.81 9.92 -20.80
CA ARG A 187 -17.56 10.04 -20.04
C ARG A 187 -16.79 8.72 -20.10
N ILE A 188 -16.01 8.55 -21.16
CA ILE A 188 -15.14 7.38 -21.32
C ILE A 188 -13.80 7.65 -20.65
N ARG A 189 -13.33 6.67 -19.86
CA ARG A 189 -12.04 6.77 -19.17
C ARG A 189 -10.88 6.75 -20.18
N LYS A 190 -9.81 7.49 -19.87
CA LYS A 190 -8.61 7.57 -20.73
C LYS A 190 -7.64 6.41 -20.48
N TYR A 191 -7.60 5.93 -19.25
CA TYR A 191 -6.65 4.92 -18.80
C TYR A 191 -7.36 3.90 -17.93
N ASP A 192 -6.87 2.67 -18.01
CA ASP A 192 -7.14 1.61 -17.05
C ASP A 192 -5.99 1.49 -16.07
N HIS A 193 -6.33 1.04 -14.87
CA HIS A 193 -5.40 0.85 -13.78
C HIS A 193 -5.42 -0.59 -13.25
N PRO A 194 -5.08 -1.59 -14.08
CA PRO A 194 -5.01 -2.96 -13.61
C PRO A 194 -3.88 -3.12 -12.61
N TYR A 195 -4.12 -3.96 -11.60
CA TYR A 195 -3.09 -4.43 -10.68
C TYR A 195 -1.96 -5.13 -11.44
N ASN A 196 -0.71 -4.84 -11.07
CA ASN A 196 0.48 -5.29 -11.80
C ASN A 196 1.32 -6.35 -11.06
N GLY A 197 0.86 -6.85 -9.91
CA GLY A 197 1.56 -7.86 -9.11
C GLY A 197 2.68 -7.32 -8.21
N LYS A 198 3.07 -6.04 -8.35
CA LYS A 198 4.12 -5.45 -7.53
C LYS A 198 3.55 -4.93 -6.22
N LEU A 199 4.10 -5.34 -5.10
CA LEU A 199 3.64 -4.96 -3.77
C LEU A 199 4.47 -3.81 -3.19
N LYS A 200 3.84 -3.01 -2.34
CA LYS A 200 4.43 -1.91 -1.57
C LYS A 200 3.89 -1.94 -0.14
N ILE A 201 4.77 -1.88 0.85
CA ILE A 201 4.43 -1.65 2.26
C ILE A 201 4.67 -0.18 2.56
N GLU A 202 3.66 0.51 3.11
CA GLU A 202 3.77 1.90 3.53
C GLU A 202 3.70 2.00 5.04
N PHE A 203 4.56 2.81 5.64
CA PHE A 203 4.57 3.19 7.04
C PHE A 203 4.02 4.61 7.14
N LYS A 204 2.90 4.76 7.84
CA LYS A 204 2.08 5.98 7.87
C LYS A 204 2.21 6.71 9.21
N ASP A 205 3.44 6.85 9.71
CA ASP A 205 3.68 7.65 10.90
C ASP A 205 3.86 9.12 10.51
N TYR A 206 3.28 10.06 11.24
CA TYR A 206 3.35 11.48 10.89
C TYR A 206 4.49 12.17 11.68
N PRO A 207 5.32 13.04 11.07
CA PRO A 207 5.29 13.57 9.69
C PRO A 207 6.05 12.72 8.66
N TYR A 208 6.28 11.46 8.96
CA TYR A 208 7.34 10.66 8.37
C TYR A 208 6.83 9.40 7.68
N HIS A 209 6.70 9.50 6.36
CA HIS A 209 6.18 8.42 5.56
C HIS A 209 7.33 7.67 4.91
N ALA A 210 7.49 6.41 5.27
CA ALA A 210 8.42 5.53 4.60
C ALA A 210 7.66 4.47 3.82
N TYR A 211 8.28 3.91 2.80
CA TYR A 211 7.71 2.75 2.12
C TYR A 211 8.78 1.81 1.65
N VAL A 212 8.44 0.52 1.58
CA VAL A 212 9.22 -0.52 0.92
C VAL A 212 8.44 -1.05 -0.25
N LYS A 213 9.03 -1.14 -1.45
CA LYS A 213 8.32 -1.66 -2.63
C LYS A 213 9.16 -2.67 -3.42
N ASP A 214 8.45 -3.53 -4.13
CA ASP A 214 9.00 -4.31 -5.23
C ASP A 214 9.62 -3.38 -6.27
N THR A 215 10.79 -3.78 -6.75
CA THR A 215 11.47 -3.12 -7.86
C THR A 215 11.83 -4.13 -8.93
N ASN A 216 12.51 -3.69 -9.98
CA ASN A 216 13.00 -4.61 -11.00
C ASN A 216 14.23 -5.41 -10.51
N LYS A 217 14.84 -4.99 -9.40
CA LYS A 217 16.08 -5.56 -8.85
C LYS A 217 15.84 -6.48 -7.65
N GLY A 218 14.73 -6.33 -6.93
CA GLY A 218 14.42 -7.14 -5.77
C GLY A 218 12.96 -7.08 -5.37
N GLN A 219 12.50 -8.14 -4.71
CA GLN A 219 11.14 -8.25 -4.20
C GLN A 219 11.08 -7.86 -2.71
N LEU A 220 9.89 -7.60 -2.17
CA LEU A 220 9.69 -7.34 -0.74
C LEU A 220 10.26 -8.45 0.16
N GLU A 221 10.24 -9.69 -0.29
CA GLU A 221 10.80 -10.86 0.40
C GLU A 221 12.31 -10.74 0.64
N ASP A 222 13.03 -10.07 -0.27
CA ASP A 222 14.47 -9.80 -0.14
C ASP A 222 14.74 -8.59 0.76
N LYS A 223 13.71 -7.77 1.01
CA LYS A 223 13.77 -6.50 1.75
C LYS A 223 13.18 -6.58 3.17
N ILE A 224 13.01 -7.79 3.72
CA ILE A 224 12.45 -7.97 5.08
C ILE A 224 13.24 -7.18 6.13
N SER A 225 14.57 -7.14 6.04
CA SER A 225 15.40 -6.35 6.96
C SER A 225 15.04 -4.85 6.93
N GLU A 226 14.86 -4.28 5.73
CA GLU A 226 14.47 -2.87 5.55
C GLU A 226 13.05 -2.62 6.08
N ILE A 227 12.13 -3.55 5.85
CA ILE A 227 10.74 -3.48 6.36
C ILE A 227 10.76 -3.46 7.90
N ILE A 228 11.53 -4.34 8.53
CA ILE A 228 11.65 -4.42 9.99
C ILE A 228 12.28 -3.15 10.56
N ILE A 229 13.33 -2.62 9.94
CA ILE A 229 13.93 -1.34 10.35
C ILE A 229 12.89 -0.21 10.33
N ASN A 230 12.05 -0.14 9.30
CA ASN A 230 11.03 0.90 9.19
C ASN A 230 9.97 0.84 10.32
N PHE A 231 9.67 -0.33 10.89
CA PHE A 231 8.83 -0.42 12.10
C PHE A 231 9.44 0.29 13.31
N TYR A 232 10.77 0.39 13.38
CA TYR A 232 11.48 1.06 14.47
C TYR A 232 11.94 2.48 14.14
N THR A 233 11.96 2.86 12.85
CA THR A 233 12.55 4.13 12.40
C THR A 233 11.69 5.36 12.76
N ARG A 234 10.49 5.17 13.33
CA ARG A 234 9.83 6.11 14.24
C ARG A 234 8.83 5.41 15.16
N GLY A 235 9.32 5.03 16.34
CA GLY A 235 8.51 4.65 17.51
C GLY A 235 9.07 5.22 18.81
N ALA A 236 9.92 6.26 18.74
CA ALA A 236 10.51 6.91 19.89
C ALA A 236 9.90 8.31 20.06
N SER A 237 8.73 8.36 20.69
CA SER A 237 8.19 9.58 21.32
C SER A 237 8.56 9.60 22.81
#